data_AF-A0A655Q522-F1
#
_entry.id   AF-A0A655Q522-F1
#
_cell.length_a   1.000
_cell.length_b   1.000
_cell.length_c   1.000
_cell.angle_alpha   90.00
_cell.angle_beta   90.00
_cell.angle_gamma   90.00
#
_symmetry.space_group_name_H-M   'P 1'
#
loop_
_entity.id
_entity.type
_entity.pdbx_description
1 polymer ?
#
loop_
_entity_poly.entity_id
_entity_poly.type
_entity_poly.pdbx_seq_one_letter_code
_entity_poly.pdbx_strand_id
1 'polypeptide(L)' 'MTEKVGAICTYGDPNTLTLDLGTSELAQATSANTCIVDFEKFRGEVPPVTSFGGPIEVI' A
#
# COMPACT_ATOMS: atom_id res chain seq x y z
N MET A 1 7.74 -7.72 -2.91
CA MET A 1 6.70 -7.36 -1.92
C MET A 1 6.17 -8.65 -1.36
N THR A 2 6.25 -8.84 -0.04
CA THR A 2 6.01 -10.13 0.60
C THR A 2 4.51 -10.41 0.63
N GLU A 3 4.05 -11.35 -0.19
CA GLU A 3 2.67 -11.82 -0.22
C GLU A 3 2.37 -12.71 1.00
N LYS A 4 2.32 -12.09 2.18
CA LYS A 4 1.89 -12.77 3.40
C LYS A 4 0.38 -12.59 3.56
N VAL A 5 -0.32 -13.67 3.90
CA VAL A 5 -1.75 -13.63 4.23
C VAL A 5 -1.96 -12.58 5.34
N GLY A 6 -2.84 -11.60 5.10
CA GLY A 6 -3.11 -10.47 6.00
C GLY A 6 -2.27 -9.21 5.77
N ALA A 7 -1.35 -9.20 4.81
CA ALA A 7 -0.52 -8.03 4.49
C ALA A 7 -1.13 -7.06 3.46
N ILE A 8 -2.25 -7.43 2.82
CA ILE A 8 -2.92 -6.56 1.85
C ILE A 8 -3.51 -5.34 2.56
N CYS A 9 -3.35 -4.15 1.97
CA CYS A 9 -3.98 -2.95 2.49
C CYS A 9 -5.50 -3.08 2.37
N THR A 10 -6.19 -3.18 3.51
CA THR A 10 -7.65 -3.39 3.55
C THR A 10 -8.47 -2.10 3.46
N TYR A 11 -7.79 -0.94 3.40
CA TYR A 11 -8.44 0.38 3.34
C TYR A 11 -8.19 1.12 2.02
N GLY A 12 -6.94 1.20 1.57
CA GLY A 12 -6.58 1.80 0.27
C GLY A 12 -5.62 2.99 0.37
N ASP A 13 -4.43 2.79 0.97
CA ASP A 13 -3.35 3.78 0.88
C ASP A 13 -2.76 3.76 -0.55
N PRO A 14 -2.85 4.86 -1.32
CA PRO A 14 -2.33 4.90 -2.70
C PRO A 14 -0.82 4.66 -2.77
N ASN A 15 -0.06 5.02 -1.74
CA ASN A 15 1.39 4.85 -1.73
C ASN A 15 1.83 3.38 -1.54
N THR A 16 0.88 2.47 -1.30
CA THR A 16 1.13 1.02 -1.39
C THR A 16 1.62 0.62 -2.80
N LEU A 17 1.25 1.39 -3.82
CA LEU A 17 1.55 1.10 -5.24
C LEU A 17 2.63 2.02 -5.84
N THR A 18 2.98 3.10 -5.17
CA THR A 18 3.97 4.06 -5.70
C THR A 18 5.39 3.52 -5.58
N LEU A 19 6.22 3.88 -6.55
CA LEU A 19 7.64 3.58 -6.55
C LEU A 19 8.43 4.61 -5.75
N ASP A 20 9.51 4.16 -5.13
CA ASP A 20 10.48 5.00 -4.43
C ASP A 20 11.71 5.22 -5.32
N LEU A 21 11.63 6.21 -6.21
CA LEU A 21 12.74 6.63 -7.06
C LEU A 21 12.90 8.15 -7.02
N GLY A 22 14.15 8.60 -6.89
CA GLY A 22 14.52 10.01 -6.96
C GLY A 22 14.27 10.59 -8.35
N THR A 23 13.93 11.88 -8.43
CA THR A 23 13.62 12.56 -9.71
C THR A 23 14.78 12.58 -10.71
N SER A 24 16.01 12.63 -10.23
CA SER A 24 17.25 12.65 -11.03
C SER A 24 18.47 12.45 -10.12
N GLU A 25 19.62 12.11 -10.70
CA GLU A 25 20.91 12.04 -9.98
C GLU A 25 21.21 13.33 -9.19
N LEU A 26 20.82 14.49 -9.73
CA LEU A 26 21.07 15.80 -9.13
C LEU A 26 20.16 16.11 -7.93
N ALA A 27 18.84 16.02 -8.13
CA ALA A 27 17.89 16.61 -7.17
C ALA A 27 17.37 15.62 -6.11
N GLN A 28 17.32 14.31 -6.43
CA GLN A 28 16.84 13.26 -5.52
C GLN A 28 15.51 13.59 -4.82
N ALA A 29 14.60 14.29 -5.52
CA ALA A 29 13.28 14.64 -4.98
C ALA A 29 12.27 13.48 -5.22
N THR A 30 11.04 13.64 -4.71
CA THR A 30 9.97 12.64 -4.88
C THR A 30 9.48 12.53 -6.33
N SER A 31 9.21 11.30 -6.78
CA SER A 31 8.64 10.99 -8.10
C SER A 31 7.37 10.14 -8.02
N ALA A 32 6.69 10.14 -6.86
CA ALA A 32 5.57 9.21 -6.56
C ALA A 32 4.41 9.25 -7.57
N ASN A 33 4.18 10.38 -8.24
CA ASN A 33 3.08 10.54 -9.18
C ASN A 33 3.31 9.86 -10.54
N THR A 34 4.52 9.38 -10.80
CA THR A 34 4.81 8.54 -11.97
C THR A 34 4.58 7.08 -11.57
N CYS A 35 3.34 6.61 -11.70
CA CYS A 35 2.94 5.25 -11.32
C CYS A 35 2.01 4.67 -12.40
N ILE A 36 2.25 3.41 -12.79
CA ILE A 36 1.40 2.66 -13.71
C ILE A 36 0.77 1.52 -12.93
N VAL A 37 -0.55 1.39 -13.03
CA VAL A 37 -1.33 0.38 -12.31
C VAL A 37 -2.31 -0.29 -13.27
N ASP A 38 -2.81 -1.44 -12.86
CA ASP A 38 -4.00 -2.08 -13.42
C ASP A 38 -4.98 -2.41 -12.29
N PHE A 39 -6.23 -2.69 -12.60
CA PHE A 39 -7.25 -3.01 -11.60
C PHE A 39 -8.26 -4.01 -12.12
N GLU A 40 -8.81 -4.80 -11.19
CA GLU A 40 -9.87 -5.75 -11.47
C GLU A 40 -10.96 -5.70 -10.40
N LYS A 41 -12.12 -6.29 -10.71
CA LYS A 41 -13.18 -6.46 -9.73
C LYS A 41 -12.75 -7.54 -8.73
N PHE A 42 -12.61 -7.17 -7.46
CA PHE A 42 -12.34 -8.13 -6.39
C PHE A 42 -13.45 -9.20 -6.28
N ARG A 43 -13.05 -10.48 -6.20
CA ARG A 43 -13.96 -11.64 -6.12
C ARG A 43 -13.75 -12.53 -4.88
N GLY A 44 -12.87 -12.14 -3.97
CA GLY A 44 -12.58 -12.89 -2.75
C GLY A 44 -13.52 -12.52 -1.59
N GLU A 45 -13.27 -13.13 -0.43
CA GLU A 45 -13.86 -12.68 0.83
C GLU A 45 -13.27 -11.32 1.23
N VAL A 46 -14.13 -10.36 1.58
CA VAL A 46 -13.71 -9.00 1.93
C VAL A 46 -13.12 -9.01 3.34
N PRO A 47 -11.81 -8.69 3.52
CA PRO A 47 -11.22 -8.64 4.85
C PRO A 47 -11.71 -7.42 5.64
N PRO A 48 -11.69 -7.46 6.99
CA PRO A 48 -12.03 -6.31 7.80
C PRO A 48 -10.97 -5.19 7.67
N VAL A 49 -11.40 -3.94 7.82
CA VAL A 49 -10.49 -2.79 7.96
C VAL A 49 -9.81 -2.85 9.32
N THR A 50 -8.47 -2.75 9.34
CA THR A 50 -7.67 -2.85 10.58
C THR A 50 -7.08 -1.52 11.05
N SER A 51 -7.14 -0.47 10.22
CA SER A 51 -6.44 0.80 10.45
C SER A 51 -6.95 1.64 11.63
N PHE A 52 -8.16 1.39 12.12
CA PHE A 52 -8.83 2.26 13.10
C PHE A 52 -9.09 1.58 14.46
N GLY A 53 -8.73 0.31 14.61
CA GLY A 53 -9.01 -0.48 15.82
C GLY A 53 -8.01 -0.31 16.96
N GLY A 54 -6.90 0.41 16.73
CA GLY A 54 -5.79 0.49 17.68
C GLY A 54 -4.98 -0.82 17.78
N PRO A 55 -3.94 -0.85 18.63
CA PRO A 55 -3.15 -2.06 18.87
C PRO A 55 -3.91 -3.08 19.71
N ILE A 56 -3.53 -4.36 19.57
CA ILE A 56 -3.96 -5.41 20.50
C ILE A 56 -3.18 -5.24 21.80
N GLU A 57 -3.88 -4.99 22.90
CA GLU A 57 -3.29 -4.99 24.23
C GLU A 57 -3.03 -6.43 24.68
N VAL A 58 -1.80 -6.69 25.14
CA VAL A 58 -1.42 -7.98 25.73
C VAL A 58 -1.16 -7.72 27.20
N ILE A 59 -2.06 -8.23 28.04
CA ILE A 59 -1.98 -8.18 29.51
C ILE A 59 -1.39 -9.50 30.02
#